data_AF-A0A1T1E1G0-F1
#
_entry.id   AF-A0A1T1E1G0-F1
#
_cell.length_a   1.000
_cell.length_b   1.000
_cell.length_c   1.000
_cell.angle_alpha   90.00
_cell.angle_beta   90.00
_cell.angle_gamma   90.00
#
_symmetry.space_group_name_H-M   'P 1'
#
loop_
_entity.id
_entity.type
_entity.pdbx_description
1 polymer ?
#
loop_
_entity_poly.entity_id
_entity_poly.type
_entity_poly.pdbx_seq_one_letter_code
_entity_poly.pdbx_strand_id
1 'polypeptide(L)' 'IVNGPGEMADADFGYVGAGPGKVHLYRGKEIVLKNVPSEIADEKLVQLIKDNGLWSDPSND' A
#
# COMPACT_ATOMS: atom_id res chain seq x y z
N ILE A 1 6.53 -3.31 3.33
CA ILE A 1 5.57 -2.22 3.60
C ILE A 1 6.40 -1.00 3.97
N VAL A 2 6.39 0.03 3.13
CA VAL A 2 7.27 1.21 3.27
C VAL A 2 6.48 2.41 3.81
N ASN A 3 7.04 3.13 4.78
CA ASN A 3 6.38 4.21 5.53
C ASN A 3 6.88 5.62 5.14
N GLY A 4 7.74 5.74 4.13
CA GLY A 4 8.33 7.02 3.73
C GLY A 4 8.51 7.20 2.22
N PRO A 5 8.45 8.45 1.71
CA PRO A 5 8.56 8.75 0.27
C PRO A 5 9.93 8.38 -0.34
N GLY A 6 10.98 8.24 0.48
CA GLY A 6 12.32 7.84 0.05
C GLY A 6 12.48 6.34 -0.26
N GLU A 7 11.62 5.48 0.31
CA GLU A 7 11.63 4.03 0.04
C GLU A 7 10.62 3.63 -1.05
N MET A 8 9.81 4.58 -1.54
CA MET A 8 8.83 4.35 -2.61
C MET A 8 9.43 4.31 -4.01
N ALA A 9 10.71 4.62 -4.19
CA ALA A 9 11.34 4.64 -5.50
C ALA A 9 11.33 3.27 -6.20
N ASP A 10 11.39 2.18 -5.43
CA ASP A 10 11.44 0.80 -5.92
C ASP A 10 10.20 -0.03 -5.51
N ALA A 11 9.22 0.58 -4.83
CA ALA A 11 8.05 -0.14 -4.34
C ALA A 11 6.89 -0.09 -5.34
N ASP A 12 6.40 -1.25 -5.77
CA ASP A 12 5.20 -1.36 -6.62
C ASP A 12 3.93 -0.94 -5.88
N PHE A 13 3.88 -1.08 -4.56
CA PHE A 13 2.75 -0.73 -3.72
C PHE A 13 3.19 -0.18 -2.37
N GLY A 14 2.45 0.80 -1.85
CA GLY A 14 2.71 1.35 -0.53
C GLY A 14 1.61 2.28 -0.06
N TYR A 15 1.77 2.86 1.12
CA TYR A 15 0.85 3.87 1.64
C TYR A 15 1.60 5.04 2.27
N VAL A 16 1.02 6.25 2.17
CA VAL A 16 1.57 7.47 2.76
C VAL A 16 0.55 8.06 3.73
N GLY A 17 1.00 8.50 4.90
CA GLY A 17 0.16 9.23 5.85
C GLY A 17 -0.42 10.50 5.24
N ALA A 18 -1.75 10.63 5.28
CA ALA A 18 -2.49 11.78 4.78
C ALA A 18 -3.09 12.65 5.90
N GLY A 19 -3.00 12.18 7.15
CA GLY A 19 -3.48 12.87 8.34
C GLY A 19 -3.67 11.90 9.51
N PRO A 20 -4.14 12.38 10.67
CA PRO A 20 -4.37 11.53 11.84
C PRO A 20 -5.34 10.39 11.51
N GLY A 21 -4.86 9.15 11.62
CA GLY A 21 -5.65 7.94 11.33
C GLY A 21 -5.99 7.72 9.85
N LYS A 22 -5.38 8.46 8.92
CA LYS A 22 -5.66 8.34 7.48
C LYS A 22 -4.38 8.20 6.66
N VAL A 23 -4.44 7.35 5.64
CA VAL A 23 -3.39 7.14 4.66
C VAL A 23 -3.92 7.24 3.24
N HIS A 24 -3.03 7.32 2.27
CA HIS A 24 -3.29 7.17 0.85
C HIS A 24 -2.54 5.94 0.38
N LEU A 25 -3.20 5.04 -0.36
CA LEU A 25 -2.55 3.89 -0.97
C LEU A 25 -2.07 4.26 -2.38
N TYR A 26 -0.86 3.81 -2.69
CA TYR A 26 -0.15 4.07 -3.92
C TYR A 26 0.17 2.77 -4.63
N ARG A 27 0.14 2.82 -5.96
CA ARG A 27 0.73 1.82 -6.86
C ARG A 27 1.85 2.50 -7.63
N GLY A 28 3.09 2.18 -7.29
CA GLY A 28 4.27 2.93 -7.71
C GLY A 28 4.13 4.39 -7.33
N LYS A 29 3.92 5.25 -8.34
CA LYS A 29 3.77 6.72 -8.16
C LYS A 29 2.33 7.21 -8.22
N GLU A 30 1.37 6.34 -8.53
CA GLU A 30 -0.04 6.72 -8.68
C GLU A 30 -0.84 6.47 -7.40
N ILE A 31 -1.68 7.43 -7.02
CA ILE A 31 -2.58 7.27 -5.87
C ILE A 31 -3.81 6.50 -6.31
N VAL A 32 -4.00 5.30 -5.75
CA VAL A 32 -5.14 4.45 -6.06
C VAL A 32 -6.30 4.70 -5.09
N LEU A 33 -5.99 4.93 -3.81
CA LEU A 33 -6.99 5.18 -2.77
C LEU A 33 -6.56 6.32 -1.85
N LYS A 34 -7.47 7.25 -1.58
CA LYS A 34 -7.25 8.41 -0.71
C LYS A 34 -8.07 8.31 0.57
N ASN A 35 -7.54 8.91 1.64
CA ASN A 35 -8.16 9.00 2.96
C ASN A 35 -8.60 7.65 3.55
N VAL A 36 -7.83 6.59 3.27
CA VAL A 36 -8.08 5.25 3.82
C VAL A 36 -7.78 5.27 5.31
N PRO A 37 -8.68 4.79 6.18
CA PRO A 37 -8.39 4.64 7.60
C PRO A 37 -7.15 3.75 7.80
N SER A 38 -6.20 4.19 8.62
CA SER A 38 -4.96 3.43 8.84
C SER A 38 -5.22 2.04 9.41
N GLU A 39 -6.30 1.85 10.16
CA GLU A 39 -6.76 0.57 10.70
C GLU A 39 -7.09 -0.48 9.64
N ILE A 40 -7.55 -0.08 8.45
CA ILE A 40 -7.87 -0.99 7.33
C ILE A 40 -6.85 -0.88 6.18
N ALA A 41 -5.84 -0.01 6.32
CA ALA A 41 -4.90 0.28 5.25
C ALA A 41 -4.12 -0.97 4.83
N ASP A 42 -3.72 -1.80 5.80
CA ASP A 42 -3.00 -3.04 5.55
C ASP A 42 -3.84 -4.03 4.76
N GLU A 43 -5.09 -4.25 5.18
CA GLU A 43 -6.03 -5.12 4.45
C GLU A 43 -6.28 -4.63 3.03
N LYS A 44 -6.49 -3.32 2.87
CA LYS A 44 -6.70 -2.69 1.56
C LYS A 44 -5.46 -2.77 0.68
N LEU A 45 -4.26 -2.63 1.23
CA LEU A 45 -3.01 -2.78 0.51
C LEU A 45 -2.83 -4.23 0.03
N VAL A 46 -3.07 -5.21 0.91
CA VAL A 46 -3.02 -6.64 0.56
C VAL A 46 -4.03 -6.96 -0.55
N GLN A 47 -5.26 -6.47 -0.44
CA GLN A 47 -6.27 -6.63 -1.49
C GLN A 47 -5.82 -5.99 -2.80
N LEU A 48 -5.24 -4.80 -2.77
CA LEU A 48 -4.72 -4.12 -3.95
C LEU A 48 -3.63 -4.93 -4.65
N ILE A 49 -2.69 -5.50 -3.88
CA ILE A 49 -1.62 -6.35 -4.41
C ILE A 49 -2.21 -7.65 -5.03
N LYS A 50 -3.18 -8.27 -4.36
CA LYS A 50 -3.89 -9.47 -4.84
C LYS A 50 -4.67 -9.22 -6.13
N ASP A 51 -5.42 -8.12 -6.19
CA ASP A 51 -6.21 -7.73 -7.37
C ASP A 51 -5.33 -7.49 -8.61
N ASN A 52 -4.11 -7.01 -8.38
CA ASN A 52 -3.11 -6.83 -9.43
C ASN A 52 -2.35 -8.11 -9.80
N GLY A 53 -2.67 -9.25 -9.17
CA GLY A 53 -1.99 -10.53 -9.41
C GLY A 53 -0.52 -10.56 -8.98
N LEU A 54 -0.09 -9.57 -8.19
CA LEU A 54 1.29 -9.41 -7.72
C LEU A 54 1.48 -9.95 -6.28
N TRP A 55 0.44 -10.58 -5.73
CA TRP A 55 0.52 -11.23 -4.43
C TRP A 55 1.18 -12.59 -4.58
N SER A 56 2.46 -12.67 -4.25
CA SER A 56 3.09 -13.94 -3.91
C SER A 56 2.69 -14.30 -2.49
N ASP A 57 2.00 -15.41 -2.33
CA ASP A 57 1.71 -15.96 -1.02
C ASP A 57 3.04 -16.27 -0.29
N PRO A 58 3.27 -15.77 0.93
CA PRO A 58 4.51 -16.01 1.64
C PRO A 58 4.69 -17.47 2.10
N SER A 59 3.72 -18.36 1.86
CA SER A 59 3.78 -19.78 2.25
C SER A 59 4.44 -20.69 1.20
N ASN A 60 5.17 -20.11 0.24
CA ASN A 60 5.83 -20.87 -0.82
C ASN A 60 7.37 -20.77 -0.74
N ASP A 61 7.93 -21.05 0.45
CA ASP A 61 9.27 -21.61 0.65
C ASP A 61 9.25 -22.59 1.84
#